data_AF-A0A932NAK3-F1
#
_entry.id   AF-A0A932NAK3-F1
#
_cell.length_a   1.000
_cell.length_b   1.000
_cell.length_c   1.000
_cell.angle_alpha   90.00
_cell.angle_beta   90.00
_cell.angle_gamma   90.00
#
_symmetry.space_group_name_H-M   'P 1'
#
loop_
_entity.id
_entity.type
_entity.pdbx_description
1 polymer ?
#
loop_
_entity_poly.entity_id
_entity_poly.type
_entity_poly.pdbx_seq_one_letter_code
_entity_poly.pdbx_strand_id
1 'polypeptide(L)'
;MSGIKLHKPNQNRILANTVATIFVASTMLLLGVSIRFWLVENTTLSVTNSIARAESALQPTPVITSQASGPTISPDTGYTFAGPGYLFNPTIQTRLQIKSQIQRINGVEFTASDFYQEAGRVFANVCYQLPGKGVWDINAVTLKYANGETSNLWVHETSIELASANGQPGRRCVTLEFDEIPPQADLSTLSLSIGSIGLIPPLEGHECEEYNARLQNAPSLNKLGIKAQCKQQDGGAQVAIISKPASMSIDDANVTIAKAVSGWIDGPWTFTGSLNK
;
A
#
# COMPACT_ATOMS: atom_id res chain seq x y z
N MET A 1 51.79 -17.85 -22.02
CA MET A 1 51.43 -17.30 -23.34
C MET A 1 50.66 -18.37 -24.10
N SER A 2 49.34 -18.26 -24.16
CA SER A 2 48.48 -19.12 -24.98
C SER A 2 47.25 -18.31 -25.36
N GLY A 3 47.16 -18.00 -26.65
CA GLY A 3 46.10 -17.19 -27.24
C GLY A 3 44.88 -18.03 -27.59
N ILE A 4 43.71 -17.53 -27.21
CA ILE A 4 42.42 -18.10 -27.60
C ILE A 4 42.01 -17.44 -28.92
N LYS A 5 41.87 -18.27 -29.96
CA LYS A 5 41.45 -17.89 -31.31
C LYS A 5 39.95 -17.57 -31.34
N LEU A 6 39.62 -16.41 -31.89
CA LEU A 6 38.28 -15.99 -32.30
C LEU A 6 37.71 -16.92 -33.39
N HIS A 7 36.44 -17.31 -33.22
CA HIS A 7 35.66 -18.01 -34.25
C HIS A 7 34.45 -17.15 -34.64
N LYS A 8 34.53 -16.53 -35.83
CA LYS A 8 33.41 -16.24 -36.75
C LYS A 8 33.69 -17.15 -37.96
N PRO A 9 32.70 -17.71 -38.70
CA PRO A 9 31.58 -16.95 -39.28
C PRO A 9 30.26 -17.75 -39.44
N ASN A 10 29.17 -17.11 -39.86
CA ASN A 10 28.45 -17.56 -41.05
C ASN A 10 27.52 -16.45 -41.59
N GLN A 11 27.87 -15.92 -42.76
CA GLN A 11 26.98 -15.17 -43.64
C GLN A 11 26.84 -15.97 -44.94
N ASN A 12 25.61 -16.28 -45.33
CA ASN A 12 25.16 -16.49 -46.71
C ASN A 12 23.62 -16.44 -46.69
N ARG A 13 23.00 -15.39 -47.24
CA ARG A 13 22.66 -15.13 -48.66
C ARG A 13 21.34 -15.79 -49.12
N ILE A 14 20.32 -14.95 -49.29
CA ILE A 14 19.58 -14.58 -50.53
C ILE A 14 18.50 -15.57 -50.99
N LEU A 15 17.26 -15.05 -51.13
CA LEU A 15 16.32 -15.08 -52.29
C LEU A 15 14.97 -14.52 -51.75
N ALA A 16 14.53 -13.30 -52.10
CA ALA A 16 13.86 -12.86 -53.33
C ALA A 16 12.41 -13.39 -53.51
N ASN A 17 11.48 -12.44 -53.69
CA ASN A 17 10.11 -12.51 -54.21
C ASN A 17 9.04 -13.08 -53.25
N THR A 18 7.87 -12.46 -53.05
CA THR A 18 6.91 -12.06 -54.09
C THR A 18 5.98 -10.96 -53.58
N VAL A 19 5.82 -9.90 -54.37
CA VAL A 19 4.79 -8.86 -54.24
C VAL A 19 3.48 -9.43 -54.77
N ALA A 20 2.44 -9.48 -53.93
CA ALA A 20 1.07 -9.77 -54.37
C ALA A 20 0.29 -8.45 -54.43
N THR A 21 0.24 -7.87 -55.62
CA THR A 21 -0.68 -6.79 -55.99
C THR A 21 -2.04 -7.41 -56.25
N ILE A 22 -3.04 -7.11 -55.42
CA ILE A 22 -4.44 -7.45 -55.70
C ILE A 22 -5.12 -6.17 -56.20
N PHE A 23 -5.41 -6.14 -57.50
CA PHE A 23 -6.42 -5.25 -58.09
C PHE A 23 -7.79 -5.87 -57.84
N VAL A 24 -8.66 -5.18 -57.09
CA VAL A 24 -10.12 -5.38 -57.20
C VAL A 24 -10.71 -4.08 -57.72
N ALA A 25 -11.13 -4.13 -58.98
CA ALA A 25 -11.94 -3.10 -59.59
C ALA A 25 -13.42 -3.31 -59.23
N SER A 26 -14.02 -2.22 -58.74
CA SER A 26 -15.38 -1.76 -58.96
C SER A 26 -16.55 -2.72 -58.76
N THR A 27 -17.36 -2.40 -57.75
CA THR A 27 -18.78 -2.12 -58.01
C THR A 27 -19.27 -1.06 -57.03
N MET A 28 -19.61 0.11 -57.56
CA MET A 28 -20.43 1.10 -56.89
C MET A 28 -21.78 0.45 -56.57
N LEU A 29 -22.14 0.38 -55.30
CA LEU A 29 -23.53 0.42 -54.88
C LEU A 29 -23.65 1.45 -53.75
N LEU A 30 -24.26 2.57 -54.10
CA LEU A 30 -24.74 3.59 -53.18
C LEU A 30 -25.88 3.01 -52.34
N LEU A 31 -25.57 2.63 -51.09
CA LEU A 31 -26.56 2.60 -50.02
C LEU A 31 -25.93 3.28 -48.80
N GLY A 32 -26.52 4.41 -48.43
CA GLY A 32 -26.13 5.20 -47.27
C GLY A 32 -26.24 4.36 -46.00
N VAL A 33 -25.10 4.06 -45.40
CA VAL A 33 -25.01 3.59 -44.02
C VAL A 33 -24.31 4.68 -43.25
N SER A 34 -25.07 5.33 -42.37
CA SER A 34 -24.59 6.32 -41.41
C SER A 34 -23.61 5.65 -40.45
N ILE A 35 -22.30 5.70 -40.76
CA ILE A 35 -21.25 5.31 -39.82
C ILE A 35 -21.20 6.40 -38.76
N ARG A 36 -21.80 6.12 -37.60
CA ARG A 36 -21.55 6.88 -36.38
C ARG A 36 -20.10 6.63 -35.96
N PHE A 37 -19.24 7.61 -36.22
CA PHE A 37 -17.97 7.73 -35.52
C PHE A 37 -18.26 7.86 -34.03
N TRP A 38 -18.12 6.77 -33.28
CA TRP A 38 -17.93 6.85 -31.85
C TRP A 38 -16.51 7.38 -31.64
N LEU A 39 -16.41 8.66 -31.26
CA LEU A 39 -15.26 9.17 -30.55
C LEU A 39 -15.05 8.27 -29.34
N VAL A 40 -13.95 7.52 -29.34
CA VAL A 40 -13.44 6.89 -28.12
C VAL A 40 -12.92 8.03 -27.27
N GLU A 41 -13.76 8.51 -26.35
CA GLU A 41 -13.34 9.38 -25.27
C GLU A 41 -12.30 8.61 -24.45
N ASN A 42 -11.04 9.05 -24.51
CA ASN A 42 -10.00 8.61 -23.62
C ASN A 42 -10.44 8.96 -22.20
N THR A 43 -10.99 7.98 -21.49
CA THR A 43 -11.38 8.12 -20.08
C THR A 43 -10.08 8.14 -19.26
N THR A 44 -9.49 9.31 -19.10
CA THR A 44 -8.40 9.55 -18.16
C THR A 44 -8.94 9.47 -16.75
N LEU A 45 -8.56 8.42 -16.02
CA LEU A 45 -8.68 8.40 -14.57
C LEU A 45 -7.53 9.21 -14.00
N SER A 46 -7.84 10.41 -13.51
CA SER A 46 -7.00 11.06 -12.52
C SER A 46 -7.17 10.29 -11.22
N VAL A 47 -6.16 9.51 -10.83
CA VAL A 47 -6.05 8.99 -9.47
C VAL A 47 -5.64 10.17 -8.60
N THR A 48 -6.60 11.00 -8.23
CA THR A 48 -6.38 12.06 -7.24
C THR A 48 -6.16 11.37 -5.90
N ASN A 49 -4.93 11.37 -5.42
CA ASN A 49 -4.58 11.03 -4.04
C ASN A 49 -5.48 11.86 -3.09
N SER A 50 -6.55 11.25 -2.59
CA SER A 50 -7.47 11.84 -1.62
C SER A 50 -7.10 11.41 -0.20
N ILE A 51 -5.79 11.39 0.08
CA ILE A 51 -5.25 11.23 1.44
C ILE A 51 -4.34 12.43 1.71
N ALA A 52 -4.95 13.62 1.80
CA ALA A 52 -4.38 14.80 2.44
C ALA A 52 -5.46 15.89 2.52
N ARG A 53 -6.20 15.93 3.64
CA ARG A 53 -6.71 17.16 4.31
C ARG A 53 -7.69 16.80 5.42
N ALA A 54 -7.14 16.64 6.61
CA ALA A 54 -7.77 17.15 7.82
C ALA A 54 -6.92 18.34 8.31
N GLU A 55 -6.84 19.38 7.49
CA GLU A 55 -6.31 20.68 7.91
C GLU A 55 -7.51 21.46 8.43
N SER A 56 -7.72 21.35 9.74
CA SER A 56 -8.78 22.05 10.46
C SER A 56 -8.53 23.55 10.34
N ALA A 57 -9.51 24.26 9.78
CA ALA A 57 -9.54 25.71 9.70
C ALA A 57 -9.47 26.33 11.11
N LEU A 58 -8.33 26.92 11.45
CA LEU A 58 -8.23 27.89 12.54
C LEU A 58 -8.41 29.28 11.95
N GLN A 59 -9.60 29.83 12.15
CA GLN A 59 -9.85 31.26 11.99
C GLN A 59 -9.06 32.04 13.06
N PRO A 60 -8.50 33.22 12.75
CA PRO A 60 -7.85 34.06 13.74
C PRO A 60 -8.91 34.71 14.65
N THR A 61 -8.92 34.34 15.93
CA THR A 61 -9.64 35.08 16.97
C THR A 61 -8.91 36.38 17.33
N PRO A 62 -9.65 37.45 17.69
CA PRO A 62 -9.07 38.75 18.04
C PRO A 62 -8.29 38.69 19.35
N VAL A 63 -7.18 39.43 19.36
CA VAL A 63 -6.30 39.67 20.50
C VAL A 63 -7.05 40.46 21.57
N ILE A 64 -7.27 39.84 22.73
CA ILE A 64 -7.67 40.53 23.96
C ILE A 64 -6.45 40.59 24.87
N THR A 65 -5.91 41.79 25.05
CA THR A 65 -4.86 42.10 26.02
C THR A 65 -5.45 42.06 27.42
N SER A 66 -5.02 41.10 28.24
CA SER A 66 -5.27 41.06 29.68
C SER A 66 -3.92 41.06 30.41
N GLN A 67 -3.68 42.12 31.18
CA GLN A 67 -2.63 42.19 32.18
C GLN A 67 -3.00 41.28 33.35
N ALA A 68 -2.15 40.31 33.67
CA ALA A 68 -2.16 39.63 34.94
C ALA A 68 -0.71 39.38 35.40
N SER A 69 -0.38 40.01 36.52
CA SER A 69 0.81 39.81 37.33
C SER A 69 0.85 38.39 37.89
N GLY A 70 2.00 37.72 37.73
CA GLY A 70 2.27 36.39 38.27
C GLY A 70 3.78 36.13 38.39
N PRO A 71 4.19 35.19 39.27
CA PRO A 71 5.32 35.38 40.17
C PRO A 71 6.67 34.87 39.67
N THR A 72 7.68 35.27 40.44
CA THR A 72 9.09 34.87 40.52
C THR A 72 9.45 33.51 39.91
N ILE A 73 10.40 33.57 38.98
CA ILE A 73 11.08 32.48 38.30
C ILE A 73 11.99 31.74 39.30
N SER A 74 11.75 30.44 39.51
CA SER A 74 12.78 29.52 40.03
C SER A 74 13.51 28.91 38.84
N PRO A 75 14.85 28.90 38.80
CA PRO A 75 15.58 28.13 37.81
C PRO A 75 15.55 26.65 38.24
N ASP A 76 15.81 25.79 37.27
CA ASP A 76 16.21 24.40 37.43
C ASP A 76 15.09 23.35 37.31
N THR A 77 14.95 22.82 36.10
CA THR A 77 15.01 21.38 35.84
C THR A 77 15.19 21.19 34.34
N GLY A 78 16.33 20.60 33.96
CA GLY A 78 16.69 20.34 32.57
C GLY A 78 15.66 19.46 31.87
N TYR A 79 15.09 19.98 30.79
CA TYR A 79 14.37 19.18 29.82
C TYR A 79 15.37 18.32 29.06
N THR A 80 15.52 17.08 29.52
CA THR A 80 16.20 16.03 28.79
C THR A 80 15.15 15.42 27.87
N PHE A 81 15.33 15.53 26.56
CA PHE A 81 14.48 14.83 25.58
C PHE A 81 14.67 13.32 25.80
N ALA A 82 13.74 12.70 26.51
CA ALA A 82 13.69 11.26 26.67
C ALA A 82 13.37 10.64 25.30
N GLY A 83 14.32 9.86 24.78
CA GLY A 83 14.06 8.89 23.71
C GLY A 83 13.06 7.81 24.16
N PRO A 84 12.87 6.74 23.37
CA PRO A 84 11.78 5.77 23.52
C PRO A 84 11.97 4.91 24.78
N GLY A 85 11.63 5.46 25.94
CA GLY A 85 11.66 4.81 27.25
C GLY A 85 10.27 4.62 27.87
N TYR A 86 9.21 5.13 27.25
CA TYR A 86 7.85 5.07 27.79
C TYR A 86 7.15 3.71 27.60
N LEU A 87 7.76 2.77 26.87
CA LEU A 87 7.18 1.41 26.68
C LEU A 87 7.69 0.36 27.69
N PHE A 88 8.59 0.73 28.60
CA PHE A 88 9.17 -0.19 29.59
C PHE A 88 8.71 0.10 31.02
N ASN A 89 7.40 0.27 31.23
CA ASN A 89 6.85 0.20 32.57
C ASN A 89 6.76 -1.29 32.99
N PRO A 90 7.44 -1.74 34.06
CA PRO A 90 7.42 -3.14 34.51
C PRO A 90 6.00 -3.65 34.87
N THR A 91 5.06 -2.73 35.11
CA THR A 91 3.64 -3.04 35.33
C THR A 91 2.94 -3.55 34.06
N ILE A 92 3.38 -3.10 32.87
CA ILE A 92 2.83 -3.55 31.59
C ILE A 92 3.35 -4.96 31.28
N GLN A 93 4.64 -5.23 31.53
CA GLN A 93 5.26 -6.53 31.26
C GLN A 93 4.60 -7.71 32.00
N THR A 94 4.07 -7.48 33.20
CA THR A 94 3.39 -8.52 33.98
C THR A 94 1.96 -8.82 33.50
N ARG A 95 1.38 -7.97 32.65
CA ARG A 95 0.04 -8.16 32.06
C ARG A 95 0.10 -8.69 30.62
N LEU A 96 1.28 -8.75 30.01
CA LEU A 96 1.43 -9.32 28.68
C LEU A 96 1.12 -10.81 28.70
N GLN A 97 -0.03 -11.17 28.16
CA GLN A 97 -0.25 -12.54 27.71
C GLN A 97 0.60 -12.73 26.45
N ILE A 98 1.83 -13.22 26.63
CA ILE A 98 2.75 -13.55 25.53
C ILE A 98 2.22 -14.81 24.82
N LYS A 99 1.06 -14.70 24.18
CA LYS A 99 0.52 -15.70 23.28
C LYS A 99 0.66 -15.18 21.87
N SER A 100 1.84 -15.45 21.31
CA SER A 100 2.10 -15.20 19.91
C SER A 100 1.26 -16.15 19.04
N GLN A 101 0.60 -15.60 18.03
CA GLN A 101 -0.16 -16.34 17.03
C GLN A 101 0.41 -16.05 15.66
N ILE A 102 0.57 -17.09 14.85
CA ILE A 102 1.14 -17.01 13.51
C ILE A 102 0.07 -17.40 12.50
N GLN A 103 -0.05 -16.63 11.42
CA GLN A 103 -0.87 -16.99 10.27
C GLN A 103 -0.11 -16.74 8.98
N ARG A 104 -0.28 -17.64 8.00
CA ARG A 104 0.31 -17.49 6.66
C ARG A 104 -0.78 -17.55 5.60
N ILE A 105 -0.92 -16.47 4.83
CA ILE A 105 -1.93 -16.32 3.77
C ILE A 105 -1.24 -15.68 2.57
N ASN A 106 -1.51 -16.18 1.37
CA ASN A 106 -0.93 -15.68 0.12
C ASN A 106 0.61 -15.55 0.16
N GLY A 107 1.27 -16.48 0.86
CA GLY A 107 2.73 -16.50 1.00
C GLY A 107 3.31 -15.51 2.02
N VAL A 108 2.47 -14.71 2.70
CA VAL A 108 2.90 -13.75 3.71
C VAL A 108 2.57 -14.28 5.11
N GLU A 109 3.59 -14.39 5.93
CA GLU A 109 3.46 -14.76 7.34
C GLU A 109 3.30 -13.51 8.20
N PHE A 110 2.26 -13.49 9.01
CA PHE A 110 2.00 -12.54 10.07
C PHE A 110 2.13 -13.23 11.42
N THR A 111 2.61 -12.48 12.40
CA THR A 111 2.65 -12.83 13.80
C THR A 111 1.99 -11.70 14.59
N ALA A 112 1.04 -12.02 15.46
CA ALA A 112 0.47 -11.05 16.39
C ALA A 112 0.70 -11.53 17.84
N SER A 113 1.07 -10.62 18.72
CA SER A 113 1.33 -10.87 20.13
C SER A 113 0.92 -9.67 20.98
N ASP A 114 1.00 -9.84 22.30
CA ASP A 114 1.00 -8.74 23.26
C ASP A 114 -0.23 -7.84 23.13
N PHE A 115 -1.42 -8.45 23.23
CA PHE A 115 -2.64 -7.67 23.39
C PHE A 115 -2.67 -7.07 24.80
N TYR A 116 -2.79 -5.75 24.91
CA TYR A 116 -2.92 -5.08 26.20
C TYR A 116 -3.81 -3.83 26.11
N GLN A 117 -4.21 -3.30 27.27
CA GLN A 117 -4.98 -2.06 27.37
C GLN A 117 -4.26 -1.06 28.25
N GLU A 118 -4.20 0.19 27.81
CA GLU A 118 -3.64 1.31 28.55
C GLU A 118 -4.43 2.59 28.23
N ALA A 119 -4.76 3.37 29.26
CA ALA A 119 -5.47 4.65 29.12
C ALA A 119 -6.74 4.61 28.25
N GLY A 120 -7.50 3.50 28.31
CA GLY A 120 -8.72 3.31 27.50
C GLY A 120 -8.49 2.92 26.04
N ARG A 121 -7.25 2.64 25.64
CA ARG A 121 -6.85 2.20 24.30
C ARG A 121 -6.40 0.76 24.33
N VAL A 122 -6.59 0.04 23.22
CA VAL A 122 -6.14 -1.35 23.07
C VAL A 122 -4.95 -1.39 22.13
N PHE A 123 -3.93 -2.15 22.49
CA PHE A 123 -2.70 -2.30 21.73
C PHE A 123 -2.48 -3.74 21.30
N ALA A 124 -1.85 -3.94 20.15
CA ALA A 124 -1.38 -5.24 19.69
C ALA A 124 -0.08 -5.11 18.91
N ASN A 125 0.90 -5.98 19.18
CA ASN A 125 2.13 -6.03 18.40
C ASN A 125 1.96 -6.96 17.20
N VAL A 126 2.32 -6.48 16.02
CA VAL A 126 2.20 -7.24 14.77
C VAL A 126 3.50 -7.19 14.01
N CYS A 127 4.02 -8.36 13.64
CA CYS A 127 5.17 -8.50 12.77
C CYS A 127 4.81 -9.30 11.52
N TYR A 128 5.31 -8.93 10.36
CA TYR A 128 5.07 -9.67 9.12
C TYR A 128 6.26 -9.69 8.18
N GLN A 129 6.33 -10.74 7.37
CA GLN A 129 7.35 -10.90 6.33
C GLN A 129 7.07 -9.95 5.16
N LEU A 130 8.11 -9.31 4.63
CA LEU A 130 8.00 -8.42 3.47
C LEU A 130 8.02 -9.27 2.18
N PRO A 131 6.99 -9.20 1.32
CA PRO A 131 6.92 -9.95 0.07
C PRO A 131 7.98 -9.56 -0.98
N GLY A 132 8.71 -8.45 -0.77
CA GLY A 132 9.69 -7.93 -1.70
C GLY A 132 10.57 -6.83 -1.09
N LYS A 133 11.29 -6.10 -1.94
CA LYS A 133 12.29 -5.09 -1.53
C LYS A 133 11.70 -3.73 -1.12
N GLY A 134 10.42 -3.49 -1.39
CA GLY A 134 9.75 -2.23 -1.05
C GLY A 134 9.35 -2.17 0.43
N VAL A 135 8.92 -0.99 0.87
CA VAL A 135 8.29 -0.80 2.17
C VAL A 135 6.80 -1.12 2.03
N TRP A 136 6.34 -2.08 2.83
CA TRP A 136 4.95 -2.52 2.84
C TRP A 136 4.25 -1.98 4.07
N ASP A 137 2.96 -1.72 3.95
CA ASP A 137 2.10 -1.28 5.04
C ASP A 137 0.82 -2.09 5.13
N ILE A 138 0.29 -2.13 6.36
CA ILE A 138 -0.97 -2.81 6.70
C ILE A 138 -2.15 -1.93 6.34
N ASN A 139 -3.21 -2.55 5.83
CA ASN A 139 -4.41 -1.88 5.36
C ASN A 139 -5.66 -2.67 5.80
N ALA A 140 -6.79 -1.97 5.93
CA ALA A 140 -8.09 -2.55 6.32
C ALA A 140 -8.01 -3.35 7.63
N VAL A 141 -7.52 -2.69 8.69
CA VAL A 141 -7.37 -3.30 10.01
C VAL A 141 -8.57 -3.00 10.89
N THR A 142 -9.09 -4.02 11.57
CA THR A 142 -10.25 -3.91 12.46
C THR A 142 -10.01 -4.72 13.73
N LEU A 143 -10.38 -4.15 14.87
CA LEU A 143 -10.43 -4.85 16.15
C LEU A 143 -11.89 -5.09 16.54
N LYS A 144 -12.28 -6.36 16.63
CA LYS A 144 -13.59 -6.77 17.14
C LYS A 144 -13.49 -7.19 18.60
N TYR A 145 -14.53 -6.92 19.37
CA TYR A 145 -14.70 -7.33 20.75
C TYR A 145 -16.16 -7.75 20.97
N ALA A 146 -16.51 -8.31 22.14
CA ALA A 146 -17.76 -9.08 22.26
C ALA A 146 -19.04 -8.27 21.96
N ASN A 147 -19.03 -6.96 22.21
CA ASN A 147 -20.16 -6.06 22.01
C ASN A 147 -19.88 -4.91 21.03
N GLY A 148 -18.87 -5.02 20.17
CA GLY A 148 -18.58 -3.98 19.17
C GLY A 148 -17.32 -4.23 18.33
N GLU A 149 -16.97 -3.26 17.51
CA GLU A 149 -15.74 -3.24 16.72
C GLU A 149 -15.25 -1.80 16.53
N THR A 150 -13.96 -1.63 16.27
CA THR A 150 -13.37 -0.36 15.84
C THR A 150 -12.36 -0.59 14.73
N SER A 151 -12.27 0.38 13.83
CA SER A 151 -11.21 0.49 12.83
C SER A 151 -10.46 1.82 12.97
N ASN A 152 -10.72 2.59 14.04
CA ASN A 152 -9.93 3.76 14.38
C ASN A 152 -8.60 3.28 15.00
N LEU A 153 -7.52 3.59 14.31
CA LEU A 153 -6.23 2.93 14.47
C LEU A 153 -5.10 3.92 14.24
N TRP A 154 -4.10 3.84 15.11
CA TRP A 154 -2.77 4.41 14.92
C TRP A 154 -1.74 3.29 14.77
N VAL A 155 -0.82 3.44 13.83
CA VAL A 155 0.25 2.46 13.58
C VAL A 155 1.58 3.07 14.00
N HIS A 156 2.22 2.45 14.98
CA HIS A 156 3.54 2.85 15.45
C HIS A 156 4.59 1.90 14.92
N GLU A 157 5.53 2.39 14.12
CA GLU A 157 6.62 1.56 13.64
C GLU A 157 7.58 1.21 14.78
N THR A 158 7.78 -0.10 15.00
CA THR A 158 8.71 -0.61 16.00
C THR A 158 10.04 -0.99 15.35
N SER A 159 9.99 -1.68 14.21
CA SER A 159 11.18 -2.02 13.43
C SER A 159 10.85 -2.34 11.99
N ILE A 160 11.84 -2.12 11.11
CA ILE A 160 11.80 -2.54 9.72
C ILE A 160 13.16 -3.10 9.29
N GLU A 161 13.14 -4.32 8.77
CA GLU A 161 14.27 -5.02 8.20
C GLU A 161 13.93 -5.29 6.74
N LEU A 162 14.56 -4.58 5.81
CA LEU A 162 14.29 -4.79 4.38
C LEU A 162 14.88 -6.12 3.89
N ALA A 163 14.26 -6.68 2.86
CA ALA A 163 14.76 -7.90 2.23
C ALA A 163 16.20 -7.70 1.75
N SER A 164 17.09 -8.61 2.12
CA SER A 164 18.52 -8.46 1.84
C SER A 164 18.92 -9.09 0.50
N ALA A 165 20.08 -8.70 -0.01
CA ALA A 165 20.57 -9.14 -1.33
C ALA A 165 20.81 -10.66 -1.42
N ASN A 166 20.98 -11.34 -0.28
CA ASN A 166 21.18 -12.79 -0.22
C ASN A 166 19.86 -13.61 -0.32
N GLY A 167 18.72 -12.93 -0.49
CA GLY A 167 17.41 -13.57 -0.63
C GLY A 167 16.67 -13.82 0.68
N GLN A 168 17.18 -13.37 1.84
CA GLN A 168 16.39 -13.40 3.07
C GLN A 168 15.22 -12.42 2.98
N PRO A 169 13.98 -12.86 3.27
CA PRO A 169 12.82 -11.99 3.27
C PRO A 169 13.00 -10.91 4.36
N GLY A 170 12.50 -9.71 4.06
CA GLY A 170 12.46 -8.66 5.07
C GLY A 170 11.39 -8.95 6.12
N ARG A 171 11.38 -8.16 7.19
CA ARG A 171 10.38 -8.20 8.25
C ARG A 171 10.05 -6.78 8.70
N ARG A 172 8.77 -6.50 8.94
CA ARG A 172 8.33 -5.25 9.57
C ARG A 172 7.51 -5.56 10.81
N CYS A 173 7.77 -4.84 11.89
CA CYS A 173 7.04 -4.93 13.14
C CYS A 173 6.46 -3.56 13.51
N VAL A 174 5.19 -3.57 13.90
CA VAL A 174 4.43 -2.39 14.29
C VAL A 174 3.62 -2.67 15.54
N THR A 175 3.36 -1.63 16.33
CA THR A 175 2.35 -1.64 17.38
C THR A 175 1.09 -0.96 16.85
N LEU A 176 -0.01 -1.69 16.88
CA LEU A 176 -1.33 -1.20 16.53
C LEU A 176 -1.98 -0.62 17.78
N GLU A 177 -2.46 0.62 17.71
CA GLU A 177 -3.17 1.30 18.79
C GLU A 177 -4.59 1.62 18.35
N PHE A 178 -5.57 1.01 18.99
CA PHE A 178 -6.98 1.24 18.77
C PHE A 178 -7.53 2.17 19.84
N ASP A 179 -8.10 3.28 19.42
CA ASP A 179 -8.76 4.27 20.26
C ASP A 179 -10.29 4.18 20.15
N GLU A 180 -10.98 5.13 20.79
CA GLU A 180 -12.44 5.23 20.83
C GLU A 180 -13.16 3.96 21.33
N ILE A 181 -12.48 3.16 22.15
CA ILE A 181 -13.06 1.99 22.80
C ILE A 181 -14.04 2.47 23.89
N PRO A 182 -15.34 2.11 23.83
CA PRO A 182 -16.30 2.52 24.84
C PRO A 182 -15.89 2.02 26.24
N PRO A 183 -16.08 2.80 27.32
CA PRO A 183 -15.73 2.38 28.68
C PRO A 183 -16.40 1.06 29.13
N GLN A 184 -17.58 0.76 28.57
CA GLN A 184 -18.36 -0.46 28.80
C GLN A 184 -18.04 -1.60 27.84
N ALA A 185 -17.01 -1.48 26.99
CA ALA A 185 -16.61 -2.54 26.08
C ALA A 185 -16.26 -3.82 26.85
N ASP A 186 -16.68 -4.95 26.31
CA ASP A 186 -16.29 -6.26 26.80
C ASP A 186 -15.08 -6.78 26.00
N LEU A 187 -13.91 -6.55 26.57
CA LEU A 187 -12.60 -6.90 26.01
C LEU A 187 -12.12 -8.29 26.45
N SER A 188 -12.99 -9.10 27.07
CA SER A 188 -12.67 -10.47 27.48
C SER A 188 -12.29 -11.36 26.28
N THR A 189 -12.84 -11.04 25.10
CA THR A 189 -12.48 -11.64 23.82
C THR A 189 -12.23 -10.55 22.80
N LEU A 190 -11.08 -10.61 22.14
CA LEU A 190 -10.68 -9.73 21.04
C LEU A 190 -10.44 -10.55 19.77
N SER A 191 -10.75 -9.97 18.62
CA SER A 191 -10.39 -10.50 17.30
C SER A 191 -9.84 -9.38 16.44
N LEU A 192 -8.51 -9.38 16.26
CA LEU A 192 -7.81 -8.51 15.33
C LEU A 192 -7.90 -9.11 13.92
N SER A 193 -8.35 -8.32 12.95
CA SER A 193 -8.36 -8.69 11.53
C SER A 193 -7.55 -7.69 10.73
N ILE A 194 -6.62 -8.19 9.91
CA ILE A 194 -5.83 -7.40 8.97
C ILE A 194 -6.28 -7.81 7.57
N GLY A 195 -6.99 -6.93 6.87
CA GLY A 195 -7.62 -7.26 5.60
C GLY A 195 -6.65 -7.32 4.43
N SER A 196 -5.53 -6.60 4.49
CA SER A 196 -4.61 -6.49 3.35
C SER A 196 -3.27 -5.86 3.74
N ILE A 197 -2.29 -6.02 2.86
CA ILE A 197 -1.08 -5.19 2.84
C ILE A 197 -0.87 -4.60 1.45
N GLY A 198 -0.14 -3.49 1.38
CA GLY A 198 0.25 -2.85 0.13
C GLY A 198 1.60 -2.16 0.26
N LEU A 199 2.24 -1.90 -0.87
CA LEU A 199 3.40 -1.02 -0.93
C LEU A 199 2.97 0.41 -0.61
N ILE A 200 3.79 1.11 0.17
CA ILE A 200 3.58 2.55 0.37
C ILE A 200 3.69 3.29 -0.97
N PRO A 201 3.00 4.43 -1.12
CA PRO A 201 3.22 5.32 -2.24
C PRO A 201 4.70 5.68 -2.38
N PRO A 202 5.24 5.73 -3.60
CA PRO A 202 6.59 6.21 -3.87
C PRO A 202 6.80 7.64 -3.37
N LEU A 203 8.07 8.06 -3.34
CA LEU A 203 8.43 9.46 -3.09
C LEU A 203 7.81 10.37 -4.15
N GLU A 204 7.37 11.56 -3.72
CA GLU A 204 6.83 12.60 -4.60
C GLU A 204 7.81 12.94 -5.74
N GLY A 205 7.29 13.01 -6.96
CA GLY A 205 8.07 13.25 -8.18
C GLY A 205 8.74 12.02 -8.78
N HIS A 206 8.74 10.88 -8.08
CA HIS A 206 9.30 9.60 -8.54
C HIS A 206 8.25 8.50 -8.71
N GLU A 207 6.97 8.85 -8.65
CA GLU A 207 5.88 7.88 -8.60
C GLU A 207 5.81 7.03 -9.87
N CYS A 208 5.92 7.65 -11.04
CA CYS A 208 5.83 6.90 -12.29
C CYS A 208 7.05 6.01 -12.59
N GLU A 209 8.22 6.28 -12.02
CA GLU A 209 9.37 5.37 -12.15
C GLU A 209 9.03 4.04 -11.44
N GLU A 210 8.61 4.12 -10.18
CA GLU A 210 8.24 2.95 -9.39
C GLU A 210 6.97 2.27 -9.89
N TYR A 211 5.93 3.04 -10.22
CA TYR A 211 4.67 2.48 -10.72
C TYR A 211 4.85 1.77 -12.05
N ASN A 212 5.65 2.30 -12.98
CA ASN A 212 5.95 1.58 -14.22
C ASN A 212 6.71 0.28 -13.95
N ALA A 213 7.66 0.27 -13.02
CA ALA A 213 8.34 -0.96 -12.62
C ALA A 213 7.36 -2.00 -12.04
N ARG A 214 6.43 -1.58 -11.17
CA ARG A 214 5.39 -2.46 -10.60
C ARG A 214 4.46 -3.00 -11.69
N LEU A 215 3.97 -2.13 -12.59
CA LEU A 215 3.09 -2.49 -13.69
C LEU A 215 3.73 -3.51 -14.65
N GLN A 216 4.99 -3.31 -15.03
CA GLN A 216 5.70 -4.19 -15.97
C GLN A 216 5.97 -5.58 -15.37
N ASN A 217 6.19 -5.64 -14.06
CA ASN A 217 6.53 -6.87 -13.36
C ASN A 217 5.32 -7.58 -12.73
N ALA A 218 4.10 -7.03 -12.84
CA ALA A 218 2.90 -7.58 -12.22
C ALA A 218 2.42 -8.86 -12.93
N PRO A 219 2.49 -10.05 -12.29
CA PRO A 219 2.06 -11.30 -12.93
C PRO A 219 0.56 -11.31 -13.25
N SER A 220 -0.25 -10.63 -12.44
CA SER A 220 -1.70 -10.50 -12.65
C SER A 220 -2.03 -9.78 -13.97
N LEU A 221 -1.36 -8.66 -14.25
CA LEU A 221 -1.54 -7.90 -15.50
C LEU A 221 -1.06 -8.72 -16.71
N ASN A 222 0.13 -9.32 -16.60
CA ASN A 222 0.72 -10.12 -17.67
C ASN A 222 -0.14 -11.33 -18.04
N LYS A 223 -0.67 -12.05 -17.04
CA LYS A 223 -1.56 -13.20 -17.26
C LYS A 223 -2.88 -12.80 -17.93
N LEU A 224 -3.38 -11.60 -17.64
CA LEU A 224 -4.62 -11.07 -18.20
C LEU A 224 -4.43 -10.32 -19.51
N GLY A 225 -3.19 -10.13 -19.99
CA GLY A 225 -2.92 -9.33 -21.19
C GLY A 225 -3.25 -7.84 -21.02
N ILE A 226 -3.25 -7.33 -19.78
CA ILE A 226 -3.43 -5.90 -19.50
C ILE A 226 -2.07 -5.22 -19.61
N LYS A 227 -2.02 -4.09 -20.30
CA LYS A 227 -0.87 -3.19 -20.32
C LYS A 227 -1.31 -1.82 -19.83
N ALA A 228 -0.53 -1.25 -18.94
CA ALA A 228 -0.75 0.09 -18.42
C ALA A 228 0.58 0.85 -18.38
N GLN A 229 0.48 2.18 -18.30
CA GLN A 229 1.63 3.07 -18.20
C GLN A 229 1.31 4.19 -17.22
N CYS A 230 2.30 4.55 -16.40
CA CYS A 230 2.28 5.77 -15.62
C CYS A 230 3.01 6.89 -16.37
N LYS A 231 2.39 8.08 -16.42
CA LYS A 231 3.01 9.33 -16.89
C LYS A 231 3.00 10.37 -15.78
N GLN A 232 4.15 11.01 -15.55
CA GLN A 232 4.24 12.11 -14.61
C GLN A 232 3.59 13.35 -15.23
N GLN A 233 2.78 14.06 -14.45
CA GLN A 233 2.10 15.29 -14.84
C GLN A 233 2.16 16.31 -13.70
N ASP A 234 1.82 17.56 -14.00
CA ASP A 234 1.66 18.58 -12.96
C ASP A 234 0.58 18.13 -11.96
N GLY A 235 0.94 18.01 -10.69
CA GLY A 235 0.05 17.52 -9.63
C GLY A 235 0.10 16.01 -9.36
N GLY A 236 0.98 15.24 -10.03
CA GLY A 236 1.33 13.88 -9.62
C GLY A 236 1.44 12.85 -10.75
N ALA A 237 1.25 11.59 -10.40
CA ALA A 237 1.28 10.47 -11.34
C ALA A 237 -0.11 10.15 -11.91
N GLN A 238 -0.18 9.97 -13.23
CA GLN A 238 -1.37 9.46 -13.91
C GLN A 238 -1.10 8.08 -14.51
N VAL A 239 -1.88 7.07 -14.10
CA VAL A 239 -1.82 5.72 -14.66
C VAL A 239 -2.92 5.54 -15.70
N ALA A 240 -2.57 5.09 -16.90
CA ALA A 240 -3.48 4.89 -18.02
C ALA A 240 -3.41 3.46 -18.55
N ILE A 241 -4.56 2.91 -18.96
CA ILE A 241 -4.65 1.64 -19.69
C ILE A 241 -4.13 1.85 -21.11
N ILE A 242 -3.10 1.09 -21.50
CA ILE A 242 -2.59 1.03 -22.88
C ILE A 242 -3.35 -0.02 -23.70
N SER A 243 -3.61 -1.18 -23.10
CA SER A 243 -4.43 -2.23 -23.73
C SER A 243 -5.02 -3.17 -22.68
N LYS A 244 -6.19 -3.74 -22.98
CA LYS A 244 -6.83 -4.81 -22.20
C LYS A 244 -7.53 -5.79 -23.15
N PRO A 245 -7.89 -7.01 -22.70
CA PRO A 245 -8.72 -7.92 -23.48
C PRO A 245 -10.06 -7.28 -23.87
N ALA A 246 -10.57 -7.62 -25.06
CA ALA A 246 -11.87 -7.14 -25.54
C ALA A 246 -13.04 -7.58 -24.64
N SER A 247 -12.91 -8.74 -23.99
CA SER A 247 -13.92 -9.29 -23.06
C SER A 247 -13.90 -8.68 -21.66
N MET A 248 -12.87 -7.90 -21.31
CA MET A 248 -12.72 -7.31 -19.97
C MET A 248 -13.34 -5.91 -19.94
N SER A 249 -14.03 -5.54 -18.87
CA SER A 249 -14.54 -4.16 -18.70
C SER A 249 -13.39 -3.17 -18.43
N ILE A 250 -13.64 -1.86 -18.57
CA ILE A 250 -12.65 -0.84 -18.19
C ILE A 250 -12.47 -0.82 -16.67
N ASP A 251 -13.55 -0.96 -15.91
CA ASP A 251 -13.52 -0.92 -14.45
C ASP A 251 -12.72 -2.09 -13.86
N ASP A 252 -12.90 -3.31 -14.38
CA ASP A 252 -12.12 -4.47 -13.94
C ASP A 252 -10.63 -4.29 -14.23
N ALA A 253 -10.29 -3.70 -15.39
CA ALA A 253 -8.91 -3.40 -15.73
C ALA A 253 -8.32 -2.36 -14.77
N ASN A 254 -9.06 -1.30 -14.44
CA ASN A 254 -8.63 -0.28 -13.49
C ASN A 254 -8.41 -0.84 -12.09
N VAL A 255 -9.33 -1.68 -11.58
CA VAL A 255 -9.15 -2.34 -10.28
C VAL A 255 -7.91 -3.22 -10.27
N THR A 256 -7.67 -3.97 -11.34
CA THR A 256 -6.49 -4.84 -11.46
C THR A 256 -5.19 -4.02 -11.51
N ILE A 257 -5.19 -2.91 -12.26
CA ILE A 257 -4.07 -1.97 -12.34
C ILE A 257 -3.80 -1.31 -10.99
N ALA A 258 -4.83 -0.84 -10.30
CA ALA A 258 -4.70 -0.22 -8.99
C ALA A 258 -4.05 -1.20 -8.00
N LYS A 259 -4.53 -2.44 -7.94
CA LYS A 259 -3.92 -3.50 -7.12
C LYS A 259 -2.45 -3.76 -7.49
N ALA A 260 -2.11 -3.77 -8.78
CA ALA A 260 -0.73 -3.97 -9.22
C ALA A 260 0.19 -2.80 -8.82
N VAL A 261 -0.28 -1.56 -8.98
CA VAL A 261 0.46 -0.34 -8.62
C VAL A 261 0.69 -0.24 -7.12
N SER A 262 -0.30 -0.58 -6.31
CA SER A 262 -0.18 -0.59 -4.85
C SER A 262 0.48 -1.86 -4.31
N GLY A 263 0.90 -2.80 -5.17
CA GLY A 263 1.40 -4.11 -4.73
C GLY A 263 0.44 -4.85 -3.80
N TRP A 264 -0.87 -4.70 -3.99
CA TRP A 264 -1.87 -5.16 -3.03
C TRP A 264 -1.86 -6.68 -2.83
N ILE A 265 -1.86 -7.12 -1.58
CA ILE A 265 -2.04 -8.53 -1.20
C ILE A 265 -3.21 -8.61 -0.23
N ASP A 266 -4.24 -9.34 -0.64
CA ASP A 266 -5.44 -9.60 0.15
C ASP A 266 -5.13 -10.58 1.30
N GLY A 267 -5.70 -10.32 2.48
CA GLY A 267 -5.77 -11.25 3.62
C GLY A 267 -7.08 -12.06 3.58
N PRO A 268 -7.81 -12.25 4.71
CA PRO A 268 -7.60 -11.63 6.02
C PRO A 268 -6.72 -12.46 6.96
N TRP A 269 -5.75 -11.83 7.64
CA TRP A 269 -5.07 -12.45 8.78
C TRP A 269 -5.86 -12.12 10.05
N THR A 270 -6.25 -13.15 10.81
CA THR A 270 -7.09 -12.99 12.00
C THR A 270 -6.41 -13.55 13.26
N PHE A 271 -6.38 -12.76 14.32
CA PHE A 271 -5.72 -13.12 15.59
C PHE A 271 -6.68 -12.92 16.75
N THR A 272 -6.67 -13.85 17.69
CA THR A 272 -7.58 -13.82 18.86
C THR A 272 -6.83 -13.39 20.11
N GLY A 273 -7.32 -12.39 20.81
CA GLY A 273 -6.76 -11.93 22.08
C GLY A 273 -7.79 -12.04 23.21
N SER A 274 -7.34 -11.88 24.44
CA SER A 274 -8.23 -11.72 25.59
C SER A 274 -7.56 -10.78 26.59
N LEU A 275 -8.31 -9.80 27.08
CA LEU A 275 -7.87 -8.93 28.16
C LEU A 275 -8.68 -9.29 29.41
N ASN A 276 -7.99 -9.84 30.40
CA ASN A 276 -8.60 -10.03 31.71
C ASN A 276 -8.72 -8.66 32.39
N LYS A 277 -9.94 -8.30 32.79
CA LYS A 277 -10.20 -7.10 33.61
C LYS A 277 -9.57 -7.24 34.99
#